data_AF-A0A9D7RSL5-F1
#
_entry.id   AF-A0A9D7RSL5-F1
#
_cell.length_a   1.000
_cell.length_b   1.000
_cell.length_c   1.000
_cell.angle_alpha   90.00
_cell.angle_beta   90.00
_cell.angle_gamma   90.00
#
_symmetry.space_group_name_H-M   'P 1'
#
loop_
_entity.id
_entity.type
_entity.pdbx_description
1 polymer ?
#
loop_
_entity_poly.entity_id
_entity_poly.type
_entity_poly.pdbx_seq_one_letter_code
_entity_poly.pdbx_strand_id
1 'polypeptide(L)'
;MNKESNPVRTDATGRIIRDWDAEEQIPVPKRKPTTGIEPPAYRRDVFKGERRAEWDGWSRIVQWDSSLSSAEKRAFHDIFAAEGGMKKAPGGSGVAGILQKTLDSTKSPDNTPGIYARYGKNPKTTDLELPDIKEVYKGFFNDVFKGPAEKLKEKNKTTAIKGYQILGLIGNDRLSSSVADILFREGTTKGSELILQAIQLTDPNADTGTGTAFGSKTLTALQEIAKDHGKTRNLLEFSANARRTDEKDRNDYFRFRDQE
;
A
#
# COMPACT_ATOMS: atom_id res chain seq x y z
N MET A 1 38.19 -35.78 -23.99
CA MET A 1 37.10 -34.94 -23.47
C MET A 1 37.65 -33.52 -23.28
N ASN A 2 37.55 -32.69 -24.30
CA ASN A 2 37.92 -31.27 -24.22
C ASN A 2 36.70 -30.48 -23.73
N LYS A 3 36.86 -29.73 -22.64
CA LYS A 3 35.87 -28.74 -22.20
C LYS A 3 36.06 -27.50 -23.06
N GLU A 4 35.14 -27.25 -24.00
CA GLU A 4 35.04 -25.95 -24.65
C GLU A 4 34.68 -24.91 -23.59
N SER A 5 35.52 -23.88 -23.48
CA SER A 5 35.27 -22.73 -22.62
C SER A 5 34.56 -21.67 -23.45
N ASN A 6 33.43 -21.17 -22.93
CA ASN A 6 32.72 -20.05 -23.58
C ASN A 6 33.63 -18.82 -23.66
N PRO A 7 33.66 -18.11 -24.80
CA PRO A 7 34.46 -16.91 -24.94
C PRO A 7 33.95 -15.79 -24.03
N VAL A 8 34.84 -15.25 -23.20
CA VAL A 8 34.56 -14.08 -22.34
C VAL A 8 34.56 -12.83 -23.20
N ARG A 9 33.44 -12.10 -23.25
CA ARG A 9 33.37 -10.78 -23.89
C ARG A 9 33.69 -9.68 -22.88
N THR A 10 34.52 -8.73 -23.28
CA THR A 10 34.81 -7.52 -22.48
C THR A 10 34.39 -6.26 -23.22
N ASP A 11 33.95 -5.23 -22.48
CA ASP A 11 33.65 -3.92 -23.04
C ASP A 11 34.92 -3.10 -23.34
N ALA A 12 34.73 -1.90 -23.90
CA ALA A 12 35.82 -0.96 -24.23
C ALA A 12 36.61 -0.46 -23.01
N THR A 13 36.16 -0.75 -21.78
CA THR A 13 36.85 -0.45 -20.52
C THR A 13 37.52 -1.68 -19.90
N GLY A 14 37.43 -2.84 -20.56
CA GLY A 14 38.00 -4.10 -20.09
C GLY A 14 37.14 -4.86 -19.08
N ARG A 15 35.87 -4.49 -18.88
CA ARG A 15 34.97 -5.21 -17.97
C ARG A 15 34.37 -6.43 -18.65
N ILE A 16 34.36 -7.56 -17.96
CA ILE A 16 33.71 -8.80 -18.40
C ILE A 16 32.20 -8.59 -18.44
N ILE A 17 31.62 -8.67 -19.63
CA ILE A 17 30.18 -8.64 -19.86
C ILE A 17 29.68 -10.07 -19.68
N ARG A 18 28.76 -10.30 -18.73
CA ARG A 18 28.05 -11.58 -18.61
C ARG A 18 26.75 -11.48 -19.42
N ASP A 19 26.39 -12.54 -20.14
CA ASP A 19 25.24 -12.59 -21.07
C ASP A 19 23.84 -12.41 -20.42
N TRP A 20 23.76 -11.89 -19.20
CA TRP A 20 22.50 -11.52 -18.53
C TRP A 20 22.11 -10.05 -18.77
N ASP A 21 22.97 -9.23 -19.38
CA ASP A 21 22.73 -7.79 -19.59
C ASP A 21 22.08 -7.46 -20.95
N ALA A 22 21.64 -8.47 -21.70
CA ALA A 22 20.97 -8.30 -22.99
C ALA A 22 19.55 -8.88 -22.97
N GLU A 23 18.74 -8.47 -21.99
CA GLU A 23 17.28 -8.48 -22.20
C GLU A 23 16.97 -7.39 -23.23
N GLU A 24 16.48 -7.80 -24.39
CA GLU A 24 15.82 -6.92 -25.35
C GLU A 24 14.85 -6.03 -24.57
N GLN A 25 15.15 -4.74 -24.50
CA GLN A 25 14.22 -3.74 -23.99
C GLN A 25 13.02 -3.76 -24.94
N ILE A 26 11.98 -4.52 -24.59
CA ILE A 26 10.67 -4.42 -25.21
C ILE A 26 10.34 -2.94 -25.18
N PRO A 27 10.15 -2.27 -26.32
CA PRO A 27 9.86 -0.85 -26.34
C PRO A 27 8.57 -0.64 -25.56
N VAL A 28 8.70 -0.13 -24.34
CA VAL A 28 7.56 0.25 -23.52
C VAL A 28 6.82 1.29 -24.35
N PRO A 29 5.57 1.02 -24.78
CA PRO A 29 4.84 1.99 -25.58
C PRO A 29 4.83 3.29 -24.79
N LYS A 30 5.31 4.38 -25.42
CA LYS A 30 5.23 5.75 -24.89
C LYS A 30 3.77 6.18 -24.81
N ARG A 31 3.00 5.57 -23.92
CA ARG A 31 1.71 6.08 -23.49
C ARG A 31 2.03 7.39 -22.78
N LYS A 32 1.54 8.51 -23.32
CA LYS A 32 1.51 9.77 -22.55
C LYS A 32 0.89 9.42 -21.19
N PRO A 33 1.52 9.76 -20.06
CA PRO A 33 0.89 9.55 -18.77
C PRO A 33 -0.47 10.24 -18.83
N THR A 34 -1.53 9.52 -18.47
CA THR A 34 -2.79 10.16 -18.11
C THR A 34 -2.49 11.01 -16.88
N THR A 35 -2.09 12.25 -17.14
CA THR A 35 -2.31 13.38 -16.25
C THR A 35 -3.82 13.39 -16.00
N GLY A 36 -4.27 13.14 -14.77
CA GLY A 36 -5.73 13.14 -14.53
C GLY A 36 -6.29 12.38 -13.34
N ILE A 37 -5.50 11.68 -12.52
CA ILE A 37 -6.01 11.29 -11.20
C ILE A 37 -6.02 12.55 -10.35
N GLU A 38 -7.19 13.08 -10.05
CA GLU A 38 -7.31 14.22 -9.14
C GLU A 38 -7.18 13.77 -7.68
N PRO A 39 -6.62 14.60 -6.79
CA PRO A 39 -6.69 14.33 -5.36
C PRO A 39 -8.15 14.16 -4.90
N PRO A 40 -8.39 13.36 -3.85
CA PRO A 40 -9.69 13.31 -3.18
C PRO A 40 -10.24 14.71 -2.91
N ALA A 41 -11.53 14.91 -3.13
CA ALA A 41 -12.15 16.24 -3.08
C ALA A 41 -11.81 17.02 -1.80
N TYR A 42 -11.85 16.36 -0.64
CA TYR A 42 -11.54 16.94 0.67
C TYR A 42 -10.05 17.31 0.88
N ARG A 43 -9.17 16.88 -0.01
CA ARG A 43 -7.72 17.17 0.00
C ARG A 43 -7.24 17.93 -1.23
N ARG A 44 -8.09 18.28 -2.19
CA ARG A 44 -7.69 19.02 -3.40
C ARG A 44 -6.90 20.29 -3.06
N ASP A 45 -7.33 21.02 -2.04
CA ASP A 45 -6.67 22.26 -1.61
C ASP A 45 -5.24 22.05 -1.08
N VAL A 46 -4.94 20.88 -0.54
CA VAL A 46 -3.61 20.52 -0.02
C VAL A 46 -2.58 20.41 -1.16
N PHE A 47 -3.04 20.03 -2.36
CA PHE A 47 -2.22 19.77 -3.55
C PHE A 47 -2.40 20.84 -4.65
N LYS A 48 -2.73 22.08 -4.27
CA LYS A 48 -2.72 23.24 -5.18
C LYS A 48 -1.32 23.85 -5.31
N GLY A 49 -1.12 24.65 -6.36
CA GLY A 49 0.12 25.38 -6.60
C GLY A 49 1.31 24.45 -6.80
N GLU A 50 2.44 24.75 -6.16
CA GLU A 50 3.69 23.97 -6.27
C GLU A 50 3.53 22.51 -5.80
N ARG A 51 2.56 22.24 -4.92
CA ARG A 51 2.28 20.88 -4.42
C ARG A 51 1.47 20.03 -5.38
N ARG A 52 1.02 20.59 -6.51
CA ARG A 52 0.38 19.81 -7.56
C ARG A 52 1.35 18.82 -8.21
N ALA A 53 2.59 19.25 -8.44
CA ALA A 53 3.63 18.42 -9.03
C ALA A 53 3.96 17.20 -8.14
N GLU A 54 3.87 17.36 -6.82
CA GLU A 54 4.03 16.28 -5.83
C GLU A 54 2.96 15.20 -6.02
N TRP A 55 1.69 15.60 -6.10
CA TRP A 55 0.58 14.69 -6.35
C TRP A 55 0.70 14.00 -7.72
N ASP A 56 0.97 14.75 -8.78
CA ASP A 56 1.09 14.19 -10.13
C ASP A 56 2.27 13.19 -10.22
N GLY A 57 3.37 13.47 -9.50
CA GLY A 57 4.51 12.56 -9.36
C GLY A 57 4.14 11.28 -8.62
N TRP A 58 3.47 11.40 -7.48
CA TRP A 58 2.98 10.26 -6.69
C TRP A 58 2.02 9.40 -7.50
N SER A 59 1.03 10.03 -8.14
CA SER A 59 0.04 9.33 -8.94
C SER A 59 0.66 8.57 -10.09
N ARG A 60 1.71 9.11 -10.73
CA ARG A 60 2.46 8.38 -11.75
C ARG A 60 3.15 7.15 -11.16
N ILE A 61 3.84 7.30 -10.04
CA ILE A 61 4.57 6.19 -9.40
C ILE A 61 3.62 5.04 -9.03
N VAL A 62 2.47 5.35 -8.44
CA VAL A 62 1.49 4.33 -8.02
C VAL A 62 0.74 3.75 -9.22
N GLN A 63 0.29 4.58 -10.17
CA GLN A 63 -0.51 4.12 -11.30
C GLN A 63 0.26 3.15 -12.20
N TRP A 64 1.55 3.40 -12.41
CA TRP A 64 2.41 2.62 -13.30
C TRP A 64 3.12 1.44 -12.62
N ASP A 65 2.93 1.24 -11.30
CA ASP A 65 3.41 0.04 -10.64
C ASP A 65 2.52 -1.16 -11.04
N SER A 66 3.09 -2.08 -11.80
CA SER A 66 2.41 -3.30 -12.27
C SER A 66 2.24 -4.35 -11.16
N SER A 67 2.96 -4.22 -10.04
CA SER A 67 2.79 -5.09 -8.88
C SER A 67 1.55 -4.75 -8.05
N LEU A 68 0.94 -3.57 -8.27
CA LEU A 68 -0.23 -3.11 -7.54
C LEU A 68 -1.54 -3.38 -8.28
N SER A 69 -2.52 -3.95 -7.58
CA SER A 69 -3.92 -4.04 -8.03
C SER A 69 -4.63 -2.67 -8.02
N SER A 70 -5.84 -2.57 -8.59
CA SER A 70 -6.62 -1.31 -8.53
C SER A 70 -6.93 -0.89 -7.10
N ALA A 71 -7.32 -1.85 -6.24
CA ALA A 71 -7.56 -1.64 -4.82
C ALA A 71 -6.33 -1.09 -4.09
N GLU A 72 -5.15 -1.68 -4.34
CA GLU A 72 -3.89 -1.22 -3.73
C GLU A 72 -3.50 0.18 -4.23
N LYS A 73 -3.68 0.45 -5.53
CA LYS A 73 -3.46 1.78 -6.09
C LYS A 73 -4.37 2.80 -5.43
N ARG A 74 -5.67 2.50 -5.27
CA ARG A 74 -6.62 3.39 -4.59
C ARG A 74 -6.23 3.62 -3.13
N ALA A 75 -5.91 2.56 -2.39
CA ALA A 75 -5.45 2.65 -1.00
C ALA A 75 -4.23 3.57 -0.85
N PHE A 76 -3.23 3.42 -1.72
CA PHE A 76 -2.00 4.20 -1.63
C PHE A 76 -2.22 5.67 -1.98
N HIS A 77 -3.06 5.98 -2.98
CA HIS A 77 -3.47 7.35 -3.26
C HIS A 77 -4.22 7.98 -2.09
N ASP A 78 -5.17 7.23 -1.51
CA ASP A 78 -6.02 7.72 -0.44
C ASP A 78 -5.21 7.98 0.84
N ILE A 79 -4.28 7.09 1.22
CA ILE A 79 -3.38 7.32 2.36
C ILE A 79 -2.48 8.52 2.11
N PHE A 80 -1.83 8.61 0.95
CA PHE A 80 -0.95 9.74 0.65
C PHE A 80 -1.69 11.07 0.69
N ALA A 81 -2.91 11.13 0.15
CA ALA A 81 -3.76 12.30 0.24
C ALA A 81 -4.19 12.61 1.68
N ALA A 82 -4.61 11.59 2.43
CA ALA A 82 -5.09 11.72 3.80
C ALA A 82 -3.99 12.26 4.74
N GLU A 83 -2.75 11.81 4.55
CA GLU A 83 -1.58 12.25 5.32
C GLU A 83 -0.98 13.58 4.79
N GLY A 84 -1.57 14.13 3.72
CA GLY A 84 -1.19 15.42 3.17
C GLY A 84 0.12 15.39 2.39
N GLY A 85 0.49 14.23 1.84
CA GLY A 85 1.64 14.02 0.96
C GLY A 85 3.00 14.22 1.64
N MET A 86 3.97 14.79 0.94
CA MET A 86 5.35 15.02 1.41
C MET A 86 5.49 16.12 2.47
N LYS A 87 4.38 16.57 3.06
CA LYS A 87 4.41 17.50 4.18
C LYS A 87 5.07 16.82 5.39
N LYS A 88 6.04 17.51 6.00
CA LYS A 88 6.67 17.04 7.24
C LYS A 88 5.68 17.08 8.40
N ALA A 89 5.68 16.02 9.21
CA ALA A 89 4.91 15.97 10.45
C ALA A 89 5.36 17.08 11.43
N PRO A 90 4.47 17.59 12.30
CA PRO A 90 4.85 18.48 13.40
C PRO A 90 5.94 17.80 14.26
N GLY A 91 7.07 18.48 14.48
CA GLY A 91 8.26 17.89 15.12
C GLY A 91 9.29 17.30 14.14
N GLY A 92 9.02 17.30 12.83
CA GLY A 92 10.03 17.20 11.76
C GLY A 92 10.54 15.79 11.43
N SER A 93 10.03 14.72 12.05
CA SER A 93 10.56 13.36 11.92
C SER A 93 9.71 12.39 11.10
N GLY A 94 8.68 12.88 10.40
CA GLY A 94 7.83 12.05 9.53
C GLY A 94 7.43 12.77 8.25
N VAL A 95 7.10 12.01 7.20
CA VAL A 95 6.67 12.50 5.88
C VAL A 95 5.67 11.52 5.27
N ALA A 96 4.65 12.00 4.55
CA ALA A 96 3.60 11.13 3.97
C ALA A 96 2.95 10.18 5.01
N GLY A 97 2.83 10.66 6.25
CA GLY A 97 2.32 9.88 7.40
C GLY A 97 3.27 8.79 7.90
N ILE A 98 4.45 8.62 7.30
CA ILE A 98 5.46 7.67 7.73
C ILE A 98 6.30 8.32 8.84
N LEU A 99 6.16 7.78 10.05
CA LEU A 99 7.02 8.10 11.19
C LEU A 99 8.30 7.24 11.14
N GLN A 100 9.38 7.67 11.79
CA GLN A 100 10.62 6.90 11.83
C GLN A 100 10.40 5.46 12.33
N LYS A 101 9.56 5.27 13.36
CA LYS A 101 9.18 3.94 13.84
C LYS A 101 8.54 3.05 12.78
N THR A 102 7.79 3.63 11.84
CA THR A 102 7.15 2.90 10.73
C THR A 102 8.21 2.50 9.70
N LEU A 103 9.14 3.40 9.37
CA LEU A 103 10.27 3.06 8.51
C LEU A 103 11.13 1.94 9.13
N ASP A 104 11.42 2.05 10.42
CA ASP A 104 12.23 1.07 11.16
C ASP A 104 11.54 -0.29 11.28
N SER A 105 10.21 -0.34 11.44
CA SER A 105 9.47 -1.61 11.48
C SER A 105 9.48 -2.33 10.12
N THR A 106 9.70 -1.61 9.03
CA THR A 106 9.78 -2.17 7.68
C THR A 106 11.20 -2.57 7.25
N LYS A 107 12.19 -2.56 8.16
CA LYS A 107 13.63 -2.77 7.92
C LYS A 107 14.04 -4.15 7.35
N SER A 108 13.10 -5.02 7.03
CA SER A 108 13.41 -6.26 6.33
C SER A 108 13.71 -6.00 4.84
N PRO A 109 14.75 -6.62 4.25
CA PRO A 109 15.00 -6.58 2.81
C PRO A 109 13.77 -6.96 1.96
N ASP A 110 12.90 -7.82 2.50
CA ASP A 110 11.67 -8.26 1.83
C ASP A 110 10.55 -7.20 1.85
N ASN A 111 10.63 -6.26 2.79
CA ASN A 111 9.60 -5.25 3.04
C ASN A 111 9.94 -3.90 2.38
N THR A 112 11.21 -3.48 2.41
CA THR A 112 11.66 -2.20 1.81
C THR A 112 12.93 -2.38 0.98
N PRO A 113 12.84 -3.08 -0.18
CA PRO A 113 14.01 -3.39 -0.98
C PRO A 113 14.71 -2.11 -1.46
N GLY A 114 16.02 -2.03 -1.23
CA GLY A 114 16.87 -0.95 -1.75
C GLY A 114 16.95 0.34 -0.91
N ILE A 115 16.04 0.58 0.04
CA ILE A 115 16.05 1.81 0.86
C ILE A 115 17.34 1.90 1.70
N TYR A 116 17.64 0.85 2.48
CA TYR A 116 18.82 0.83 3.35
C TYR A 116 20.15 0.72 2.59
N ALA A 117 20.11 0.29 1.33
CA ALA A 117 21.26 0.34 0.43
C ALA A 117 21.51 1.77 -0.07
N ARG A 118 20.45 2.52 -0.40
CA ARG A 118 20.53 3.89 -0.94
C ARG A 118 20.89 4.94 0.12
N TYR A 119 20.29 4.82 1.31
CA TYR A 119 20.38 5.83 2.36
C TYR A 119 21.27 5.39 3.56
N GLY A 120 21.82 4.18 3.51
CA GLY A 120 22.65 3.61 4.57
C GLY A 120 21.86 2.95 5.71
N LYS A 121 22.57 2.64 6.82
CA LYS A 121 22.02 1.80 7.91
C LYS A 121 20.84 2.42 8.67
N ASN A 122 20.74 3.75 8.66
CA ASN A 122 19.77 4.54 9.43
C ASN A 122 19.15 5.64 8.54
N PRO A 123 18.31 5.27 7.54
CA PRO A 123 17.60 6.24 6.72
C PRO A 123 16.68 7.08 7.59
N LYS A 124 16.59 8.39 7.30
CA LYS A 124 15.56 9.24 7.91
C LYS A 124 14.35 9.26 7.00
N THR A 125 13.16 9.23 7.57
CA THR A 125 11.90 9.39 6.81
C THR A 125 11.92 10.64 5.95
N THR A 126 12.48 11.75 6.43
CA THR A 126 12.57 13.02 5.70
C THR A 126 13.42 12.99 4.44
N ASP A 127 14.25 11.96 4.28
CA ASP A 127 15.17 11.82 3.15
C ASP A 127 14.56 10.93 2.04
N LEU A 128 13.40 10.31 2.31
CA LEU A 128 12.72 9.42 1.38
C LEU A 128 12.12 10.20 0.20
N GLU A 129 12.33 9.67 -1.00
CA GLU A 129 11.66 10.16 -2.21
C GLU A 129 10.36 9.38 -2.45
N LEU A 130 9.48 9.91 -3.33
CA LEU A 130 8.18 9.31 -3.63
C LEU A 130 8.23 7.80 -3.97
N PRO A 131 9.21 7.28 -4.75
CA PRO A 131 9.32 5.84 -4.98
C PRO A 131 9.56 5.04 -3.70
N ASP A 132 10.33 5.58 -2.77
CA ASP A 132 10.66 4.94 -1.49
C ASP A 132 9.47 4.99 -0.53
N ILE A 133 8.68 6.08 -0.53
CA ILE A 133 7.41 6.17 0.23
C ILE A 133 6.48 5.01 -0.14
N LYS A 134 6.33 4.72 -1.44
CA LYS A 134 5.52 3.60 -1.94
C LYS A 134 6.05 2.25 -1.44
N GLU A 135 7.37 2.04 -1.45
CA GLU A 135 7.95 0.80 -0.92
C GLU A 135 7.77 0.67 0.61
N VAL A 136 7.81 1.78 1.36
CA VAL A 136 7.47 1.76 2.79
C VAL A 136 6.01 1.41 3.03
N TYR A 137 5.07 1.93 2.22
CA TYR A 137 3.66 1.51 2.31
C TYR A 137 3.50 0.00 2.04
N LYS A 138 4.17 -0.54 1.02
CA LYS A 138 4.19 -1.99 0.77
C LYS A 138 4.77 -2.76 1.95
N GLY A 139 5.89 -2.31 2.49
CA GLY A 139 6.53 -2.92 3.65
C GLY A 139 5.67 -2.90 4.90
N PHE A 140 4.97 -1.80 5.15
CA PHE A 140 4.02 -1.69 6.27
C PHE A 140 2.90 -2.71 6.13
N PHE A 141 2.25 -2.80 4.96
CA PHE A 141 1.17 -3.77 4.76
C PHE A 141 1.66 -5.21 4.66
N ASN A 142 2.91 -5.45 4.26
CA ASN A 142 3.52 -6.77 4.37
C ASN A 142 3.61 -7.26 5.82
N ASP A 143 3.97 -6.36 6.74
CA ASP A 143 4.02 -6.67 8.17
C ASP A 143 2.61 -6.85 8.75
N VAL A 144 1.71 -5.90 8.50
CA VAL A 144 0.32 -5.92 8.97
C VAL A 144 -0.42 -7.18 8.54
N PHE A 145 -0.25 -7.61 7.29
CA PHE A 145 -0.95 -8.75 6.72
C PHE A 145 -0.09 -10.01 6.59
N LYS A 146 1.01 -10.11 7.35
CA LYS A 146 1.91 -11.27 7.34
C LYS A 146 1.15 -12.59 7.57
N GLY A 147 0.31 -12.64 8.60
CA GLY A 147 -0.43 -13.85 8.97
C GLY A 147 -1.39 -14.35 7.86
N PRO A 148 -2.32 -13.52 7.34
CA PRO A 148 -3.15 -13.90 6.20
C PRO A 148 -2.36 -14.32 4.96
N ALA A 149 -1.26 -13.61 4.65
CA ALA A 149 -0.42 -13.90 3.49
C ALA A 149 0.28 -15.26 3.59
N GLU A 150 0.85 -15.58 4.75
CA GLU A 150 1.48 -16.88 5.04
C GLU A 150 0.48 -18.04 4.89
N LYS A 151 -0.72 -17.90 5.45
CA LYS A 151 -1.78 -18.93 5.34
C LYS A 151 -2.23 -19.18 3.90
N LEU A 152 -2.34 -18.13 3.09
CA LEU A 152 -2.71 -18.30 1.68
C LEU A 152 -1.60 -18.97 0.88
N LYS A 153 -0.33 -18.66 1.18
CA LYS A 153 0.84 -19.33 0.59
C LYS A 153 0.82 -20.84 0.89
N GLU A 154 0.55 -21.22 2.14
CA GLU A 154 0.43 -22.62 2.54
C GLU A 154 -0.69 -23.35 1.80
N LYS A 155 -1.87 -22.72 1.68
CA LYS A 155 -3.06 -23.32 1.06
C LYS A 155 -2.90 -23.53 -0.45
N ASN A 156 -2.36 -22.55 -1.16
CA ASN A 156 -2.39 -22.54 -2.63
C ASN A 156 -1.15 -23.17 -3.28
N LYS A 157 -0.06 -23.43 -2.54
CA LYS A 157 1.22 -23.93 -3.08
C LYS A 157 1.76 -23.10 -4.27
N THR A 158 1.31 -21.86 -4.42
CA THR A 158 1.64 -20.97 -5.55
C THR A 158 2.61 -19.87 -5.13
N THR A 159 2.96 -19.02 -6.09
CA THR A 159 3.74 -17.79 -5.92
C THR A 159 3.37 -17.06 -4.62
N ALA A 160 4.39 -16.70 -3.83
CA ALA A 160 4.20 -16.10 -2.52
C ALA A 160 3.38 -14.80 -2.63
N ILE A 161 2.19 -14.79 -2.02
CA ILE A 161 1.38 -13.59 -1.84
C ILE A 161 2.06 -12.73 -0.78
N LYS A 162 2.34 -11.47 -1.11
CA LYS A 162 2.87 -10.46 -0.18
C LYS A 162 1.72 -9.82 0.60
N GLY A 163 1.98 -9.34 1.81
CA GLY A 163 0.91 -8.81 2.67
C GLY A 163 0.19 -7.60 2.06
N TYR A 164 0.87 -6.68 1.37
CA TYR A 164 0.15 -5.57 0.70
C TYR A 164 -0.88 -6.05 -0.33
N GLN A 165 -0.69 -7.23 -0.93
CA GLN A 165 -1.60 -7.80 -1.91
C GLN A 165 -2.92 -8.29 -1.28
N ILE A 166 -2.96 -8.43 0.05
CA ILE A 166 -4.20 -8.77 0.77
C ILE A 166 -5.27 -7.68 0.58
N LEU A 167 -4.86 -6.42 0.37
CA LEU A 167 -5.79 -5.33 0.03
C LEU A 167 -6.53 -5.62 -1.29
N GLY A 168 -5.83 -6.13 -2.31
CA GLY A 168 -6.44 -6.56 -3.57
C GLY A 168 -7.40 -7.75 -3.43
N LEU A 169 -7.17 -8.62 -2.44
CA LEU A 169 -7.99 -9.82 -2.24
C LEU A 169 -9.32 -9.55 -1.54
N ILE A 170 -9.53 -8.39 -0.93
CA ILE A 170 -10.80 -8.06 -0.25
C ILE A 170 -11.97 -8.03 -1.25
N GLY A 171 -11.73 -7.61 -2.50
CA GLY A 171 -12.74 -7.66 -3.58
C GLY A 171 -13.58 -6.40 -3.76
N ASN A 172 -13.28 -5.31 -3.05
CA ASN A 172 -13.89 -3.99 -3.27
C ASN A 172 -12.87 -2.88 -3.01
N ASP A 173 -12.52 -2.09 -4.03
CA ASP A 173 -11.45 -1.08 -3.96
C ASP A 173 -11.68 -0.02 -2.87
N ARG A 174 -12.94 0.37 -2.64
CA ARG A 174 -13.29 1.37 -1.61
C ARG A 174 -13.13 0.80 -0.21
N LEU A 175 -13.63 -0.41 -0.01
CA LEU A 175 -13.46 -1.13 1.24
C LEU A 175 -11.98 -1.38 1.54
N SER A 176 -11.20 -1.86 0.56
CA SER A 176 -9.75 -2.04 0.70
C SER A 176 -9.05 -0.75 1.10
N SER A 177 -9.40 0.36 0.46
CA SER A 177 -8.85 1.66 0.81
C SER A 177 -9.21 2.11 2.22
N SER A 178 -10.47 1.93 2.64
CA SER A 178 -10.90 2.23 4.01
C SER A 178 -10.18 1.38 5.05
N VAL A 179 -10.02 0.08 4.80
CA VAL A 179 -9.25 -0.84 5.66
C VAL A 179 -7.79 -0.39 5.76
N ALA A 180 -7.16 -0.07 4.63
CA ALA A 180 -5.79 0.41 4.58
C ALA A 180 -5.63 1.72 5.37
N ASP A 181 -6.55 2.68 5.19
CA ASP A 181 -6.53 3.95 5.89
C ASP A 181 -6.72 3.79 7.41
N ILE A 182 -7.60 2.88 7.86
CA ILE A 182 -7.80 2.59 9.29
C ILE A 182 -6.52 2.01 9.91
N LEU A 183 -5.93 1.01 9.27
CA LEU A 183 -4.72 0.36 9.76
C LEU A 183 -3.52 1.32 9.78
N PHE A 184 -3.36 2.14 8.74
CA PHE A 184 -2.25 3.08 8.66
C PHE A 184 -2.41 4.22 9.68
N ARG A 185 -3.62 4.77 9.83
CA ARG A 185 -3.89 5.91 10.72
C ARG A 185 -3.87 5.55 12.20
N GLU A 186 -4.58 4.49 12.55
CA GLU A 186 -4.79 4.09 13.95
C GLU A 186 -3.68 3.13 14.44
N GLY A 187 -2.84 2.66 13.52
CA GLY A 187 -1.85 1.61 13.76
C GLY A 187 -2.46 0.21 13.74
N THR A 188 -1.60 -0.80 13.64
CA THR A 188 -1.99 -2.20 13.37
C THR A 188 -3.00 -2.75 14.39
N THR A 189 -2.73 -2.62 15.69
CA THR A 189 -3.59 -3.19 16.74
C THR A 189 -4.93 -2.50 16.81
N LYS A 190 -4.93 -1.17 17.02
CA LYS A 190 -6.19 -0.41 17.17
C LYS A 190 -7.00 -0.41 15.89
N GLY A 191 -6.34 -0.28 14.74
CA GLY A 191 -6.99 -0.36 13.43
C GLY A 191 -7.65 -1.72 13.20
N SER A 192 -6.98 -2.82 13.57
CA SER A 192 -7.57 -4.16 13.48
C SER A 192 -8.79 -4.31 14.39
N GLU A 193 -8.74 -3.83 15.63
CA GLU A 193 -9.89 -3.84 16.54
C GLU A 193 -11.10 -3.08 15.96
N LEU A 194 -10.88 -1.90 15.38
CA LEU A 194 -11.94 -1.11 14.75
C LEU A 194 -12.56 -1.83 13.55
N ILE A 195 -11.74 -2.48 12.72
CA ILE A 195 -12.22 -3.28 11.58
C ILE A 195 -13.04 -4.47 12.07
N LEU A 196 -12.56 -5.21 13.08
CA LEU A 196 -13.27 -6.36 13.66
C LEU A 196 -14.62 -5.94 14.25
N GLN A 197 -14.67 -4.81 14.96
CA GLN A 197 -15.91 -4.24 15.48
C GLN A 197 -16.88 -3.86 14.35
N ALA A 198 -16.39 -3.21 13.29
CA ALA A 198 -17.22 -2.86 12.15
C ALA A 198 -17.77 -4.08 11.41
N ILE A 199 -16.98 -5.16 11.28
CA ILE A 199 -17.43 -6.45 10.76
C ILE A 199 -18.55 -7.00 11.63
N GLN A 200 -18.35 -7.06 12.94
CA GLN A 200 -19.34 -7.63 13.87
C GLN A 200 -20.66 -6.85 13.90
N LEU A 201 -20.62 -5.52 13.72
CA LEU A 201 -21.83 -4.69 13.60
C LEU A 201 -22.53 -4.87 12.25
N THR A 202 -21.78 -5.18 11.20
CA THR A 202 -22.31 -5.42 9.84
C THR A 202 -22.90 -6.81 9.69
N ASP A 203 -22.22 -7.81 10.23
CA ASP A 203 -22.59 -9.22 10.19
C ASP A 203 -22.24 -9.88 11.53
N PRO A 204 -23.20 -9.95 12.47
CA PRO A 204 -22.97 -10.51 13.80
C PRO A 204 -22.60 -12.00 13.79
N ASN A 205 -22.79 -12.70 12.68
CA ASN A 205 -22.45 -14.12 12.54
C ASN A 205 -21.10 -14.34 11.86
N ALA A 206 -20.41 -13.27 11.44
CA ALA A 206 -19.10 -13.39 10.81
C ALA A 206 -18.06 -13.94 11.80
N ASP A 207 -17.42 -15.05 11.44
CA ASP A 207 -16.29 -15.57 12.19
C ASP A 207 -15.01 -14.79 11.82
N THR A 208 -14.60 -13.89 12.69
CA THR A 208 -13.34 -13.14 12.53
C THR A 208 -12.15 -13.80 13.23
N GLY A 209 -12.35 -14.96 13.87
CA GLY A 209 -11.35 -15.63 14.71
C GLY A 209 -11.27 -15.10 16.13
N THR A 210 -10.35 -15.67 16.91
CA THR A 210 -10.06 -15.26 18.30
C THR A 210 -8.87 -14.31 18.32
N GLY A 211 -9.06 -13.11 18.87
CA GLY A 211 -8.00 -12.11 19.03
C GLY A 211 -8.32 -10.74 18.42
N THR A 212 -7.36 -9.83 18.50
CA THR A 212 -7.50 -8.43 18.03
C THR A 212 -6.73 -8.16 16.74
N ALA A 213 -5.97 -9.12 16.22
CA ALA A 213 -5.15 -8.96 15.03
C ALA A 213 -5.91 -9.31 13.74
N PHE A 214 -5.60 -8.63 12.65
CA PHE A 214 -6.13 -8.95 11.33
C PHE A 214 -5.64 -10.31 10.84
N GLY A 215 -6.53 -11.30 10.81
CA GLY A 215 -6.23 -12.68 10.44
C GLY A 215 -6.87 -13.14 9.13
N SER A 216 -6.60 -14.39 8.74
CA SER A 216 -7.22 -15.00 7.57
C SER A 216 -8.75 -15.03 7.64
N LYS A 217 -9.30 -15.20 8.85
CA LYS A 217 -10.75 -15.18 9.09
C LYS A 217 -11.33 -13.77 8.92
N THR A 218 -10.62 -12.74 9.39
CA THR A 218 -10.96 -11.33 9.11
C THR A 218 -11.00 -11.04 7.62
N LEU A 219 -10.00 -11.53 6.86
CA LEU A 219 -9.98 -11.40 5.40
C LEU A 219 -11.21 -12.07 4.76
N THR A 220 -11.53 -13.32 5.15
CA THR A 220 -12.71 -14.02 4.64
C THR A 220 -14.01 -13.26 4.94
N ALA A 221 -14.17 -12.74 6.16
CA ALA A 221 -15.34 -11.95 6.50
C ALA A 221 -15.46 -10.68 5.63
N LEU A 222 -14.36 -9.98 5.39
CA LEU A 222 -14.33 -8.82 4.50
C LEU A 222 -14.65 -9.19 3.05
N GLN A 223 -14.18 -10.34 2.56
CA GLN A 223 -14.51 -10.85 1.23
C GLN A 223 -16.00 -11.16 1.07
N GLU A 224 -16.64 -11.72 2.10
CA GLU A 224 -18.10 -11.96 2.07
C GLU A 224 -18.88 -10.65 2.13
N ILE A 225 -18.44 -9.68 2.94
CA ILE A 225 -19.04 -8.34 3.00
C ILE A 225 -18.90 -7.61 1.66
N ALA A 226 -17.74 -7.71 1.00
CA ALA A 226 -17.46 -7.04 -0.27
C ALA A 226 -18.37 -7.50 -1.42
N LYS A 227 -18.96 -8.70 -1.35
CA LYS A 227 -19.90 -9.23 -2.36
C LYS A 227 -21.30 -8.62 -2.25
N ASP A 228 -21.63 -7.98 -1.13
CA ASP A 228 -22.95 -7.40 -0.86
C ASP A 228 -22.83 -5.89 -0.69
N HIS A 229 -23.48 -5.13 -1.57
CA HIS A 229 -23.45 -3.66 -1.55
C HIS A 229 -24.00 -3.07 -0.24
N GLY A 230 -25.05 -3.66 0.32
CA GLY A 230 -25.66 -3.23 1.58
C GLY A 230 -24.74 -3.48 2.77
N LYS A 231 -24.10 -4.65 2.83
CA LYS A 231 -23.09 -4.94 3.86
C LYS A 231 -21.87 -4.04 3.72
N THR A 232 -21.37 -3.84 2.50
CA THR A 232 -20.24 -2.93 2.24
C THR A 232 -20.57 -1.51 2.71
N ARG A 233 -21.77 -1.00 2.40
CA ARG A 233 -22.26 0.30 2.89
C ARG A 233 -22.22 0.37 4.42
N ASN A 234 -22.83 -0.60 5.09
CA ASN A 234 -22.90 -0.63 6.55
C ASN A 234 -21.51 -0.66 7.18
N LEU A 235 -20.60 -1.48 6.65
CA LEU A 235 -19.25 -1.58 7.19
C LEU A 235 -18.46 -0.27 7.04
N LEU A 236 -18.59 0.41 5.90
CA LEU A 236 -17.97 1.73 5.70
C LEU A 236 -18.55 2.79 6.66
N GLU A 237 -19.86 2.78 6.90
CA GLU A 237 -20.49 3.66 7.88
C GLU A 237 -20.02 3.39 9.31
N PHE A 238 -20.02 2.13 9.75
CA PHE A 238 -19.55 1.77 11.09
C PHE A 238 -18.07 2.10 11.28
N SER A 239 -17.25 1.82 10.25
CA SER A 239 -15.83 2.18 10.26
C SER A 239 -15.63 3.68 10.39
N ALA A 240 -16.37 4.50 9.63
CA ALA A 240 -16.28 5.96 9.71
C ALA A 240 -16.70 6.51 11.09
N ASN A 241 -17.70 5.90 11.72
CA ASN A 241 -18.19 6.33 13.04
C ASN A 241 -17.30 5.88 14.20
N ALA A 242 -16.54 4.80 14.05
CA ALA A 242 -15.67 4.26 15.10
C ALA A 242 -14.30 4.96 15.19
N ARG A 243 -13.96 5.79 14.20
CA ARG A 243 -12.71 6.53 14.09
C ARG A 243 -12.69 7.78 14.97
N ARG A 244 -11.51 8.41 15.04
CA ARG A 244 -11.34 9.69 15.75
C ARG A 244 -12.28 10.75 15.19
N THR A 245 -12.87 11.55 16.08
CA THR A 245 -13.88 12.55 15.72
C THR A 245 -13.28 13.87 15.21
N ASP A 246 -11.98 14.09 15.40
CA ASP A 246 -11.25 15.29 14.96
C ASP A 246 -10.92 15.30 13.46
N GLU A 247 -11.17 14.21 12.73
CA GLU A 247 -10.88 14.07 11.29
C GLU A 247 -12.16 13.83 10.45
N LYS A 248 -13.23 14.60 10.72
CA LYS A 248 -14.55 14.42 10.09
C LYS A 248 -14.49 14.32 8.55
N ASP A 249 -13.77 15.21 7.87
CA ASP A 249 -13.70 15.20 6.41
C ASP A 249 -13.03 13.94 5.84
N ARG A 250 -12.01 13.40 6.55
CA ARG A 250 -11.38 12.12 6.21
C ARG A 250 -12.37 10.98 6.43
N ASN A 251 -13.07 10.96 7.56
CA ASN A 251 -14.04 9.91 7.87
C ASN A 251 -15.19 9.90 6.85
N ASP A 252 -15.71 11.06 6.48
CA ASP A 252 -16.80 11.22 5.49
C ASP A 252 -16.36 10.93 4.05
N TYR A 253 -15.06 10.96 3.76
CA TYR A 253 -14.53 10.48 2.49
C TYR A 253 -14.66 8.96 2.35
N PHE A 254 -14.38 8.22 3.44
CA PHE A 254 -14.44 6.75 3.44
C PHE A 254 -15.86 6.18 3.67
N ARG A 255 -16.82 6.99 4.13
CA ARG A 255 -18.26 6.62 4.14
C ARG A 255 -18.75 6.17 2.76
N PHE A 256 -19.83 5.41 2.74
CA PHE A 256 -20.45 5.01 1.48
C PHE A 256 -21.07 6.23 0.78
N ARG A 257 -20.97 6.30 -0.54
CA ARG A 257 -21.64 7.32 -1.36
C ARG A 257 -22.39 6.61 -2.46
N ASP A 258 -23.70 6.86 -2.56
CA ASP A 258 -24.60 6.21 -3.54
C ASP A 258 -24.30 6.57 -5.03
N GLN A 259 -23.22 7.33 -5.31
CA GLN A 259 -22.97 7.96 -6.62
C GLN A 259 -21.68 7.50 -7.33
N GLU A 260 -21.13 6.34 -6.97
CA GLU A 260 -19.97 5.71 -7.63
C GLU A 260 -20.24 4.23 -7.90
#